data_AF-A0AAX3EL10-F1
#
_entry.id   AF-A0AAX3EL10-F1
#
_cell.length_a   1.000
_cell.length_b   1.000
_cell.length_c   1.000
_cell.angle_alpha   90.00
_cell.angle_beta   90.00
_cell.angle_gamma   90.00
#
_symmetry.space_group_name_H-M   'P 1'
#
loop_
_entity.id
_entity.type
_entity.pdbx_description
1 polymer ?
#
loop_
_entity_poly.entity_id
_entity_poly.type
_entity_poly.pdbx_seq_one_letter_code
_entity_poly.pdbx_strand_id
1 'polypeptide(L)'
;MAGSKPTTPVPPLRAHPPAVSAARARKWGSFFYAEQVLRVMRNYGWSVVLYSVGQPVAYLFAMGVGLASLVDANSDSVFGGVSYLQFVAPALLVSAAVMTASGEFSYPIMDGFKWRRVFFGPHASPLVPEQIATGHIMASSLRFLLQSVVYFAVVAMFGASPGAWGWVSALVATLAALSFGLPLMAYAASITQDKGQFALVQRFIVMPLFLFSGTFFPLDTLPLAVRWIGWISPVWHGTELGRVFTYGMEENPLLTLVHVLYLLATATAGFILTRRRFVKRMGS
;
A
#
# COMPACT_ATOMS: atom_id res chain seq x y z
N MET A 1 60.53 -12.52 7.63
CA MET A 1 60.21 -11.14 8.04
C MET A 1 58.97 -10.69 7.27
N ALA A 2 57.79 -10.80 7.89
CA ALA A 2 56.53 -10.36 7.28
C ALA A 2 56.30 -8.88 7.66
N GLY A 3 56.33 -7.99 6.67
CA GLY A 3 56.10 -6.55 6.87
C GLY A 3 54.65 -6.29 7.27
N SER A 4 54.46 -5.66 8.44
CA SER A 4 53.16 -5.17 8.88
C SER A 4 52.71 -4.01 7.98
N LYS A 5 51.53 -4.16 7.36
CA LYS A 5 50.90 -3.05 6.62
C LYS A 5 50.56 -1.92 7.60
N PRO A 6 50.88 -0.65 7.30
CA PRO A 6 50.48 0.47 8.14
C PRO A 6 48.96 0.59 8.15
N THR A 7 48.36 0.48 9.33
CA THR A 7 46.94 0.79 9.53
C THR A 7 46.81 2.31 9.70
N THR A 8 46.29 3.00 8.69
CA THR A 8 45.91 4.41 8.85
C THR A 8 44.84 4.52 9.93
N PRO A 9 45.04 5.30 11.01
CA PRO A 9 44.05 5.44 12.06
C PRO A 9 42.80 6.11 11.48
N VAL A 10 41.67 5.41 11.53
CA VAL A 10 40.36 5.97 11.18
C VAL A 10 40.11 7.15 12.14
N PRO A 11 39.81 8.36 11.64
CA PRO A 11 39.52 9.49 12.50
C PRO A 11 38.43 9.12 13.51
N PRO A 12 38.57 9.47 14.80
CA PRO A 12 37.56 9.14 15.79
C PRO A 12 36.22 9.79 15.38
N LEU A 13 35.17 8.97 15.28
CA LEU A 13 33.82 9.45 15.02
C LEU A 13 33.40 10.40 16.14
N ARG A 14 33.44 11.72 15.88
CA ARG A 14 32.99 12.73 16.84
C ARG A 14 31.49 12.93 16.68
N ALA A 15 30.74 12.71 17.75
CA ALA A 15 29.32 13.07 17.77
C ALA A 15 29.16 14.58 17.55
N HIS A 16 28.15 14.96 16.76
CA HIS A 16 27.82 16.37 16.60
C HIS A 16 27.33 16.96 17.94
N PRO A 17 27.54 18.26 18.19
CA PRO A 17 26.94 18.95 19.33
C PRO A 17 25.41 18.77 19.35
N PRO A 18 24.76 18.73 20.54
CA PRO A 18 23.32 18.50 20.65
C PRO A 18 22.47 19.44 19.81
N ALA A 19 22.87 20.72 19.70
CA ALA A 19 22.16 21.72 18.89
C ALA A 19 22.18 21.39 17.39
N VAL A 20 23.31 20.90 16.87
CA VAL A 20 23.47 20.52 15.46
C VAL A 20 22.66 19.27 15.15
N SER A 21 22.71 18.27 16.04
CA SER A 21 21.91 17.04 15.93
C SER A 21 20.41 17.35 15.96
N ALA A 22 19.96 18.25 16.84
CA ALA A 22 18.57 18.67 16.92
C ALA A 22 18.12 19.43 15.66
N ALA A 23 18.94 20.35 15.14
CA ALA A 23 18.63 21.07 13.90
C ALA A 23 18.50 20.11 12.70
N ARG A 24 19.39 19.11 12.62
CA ARG A 24 19.34 18.08 11.58
C ARG A 24 18.10 17.20 11.71
N ALA A 25 17.75 16.76 12.92
CA ALA A 25 16.55 15.99 13.18
C ALA A 25 15.27 16.76 12.82
N ARG A 26 15.19 18.06 13.11
CA ARG A 26 14.05 18.91 12.71
C ARG A 26 13.91 19.07 11.20
N LYS A 27 15.01 18.96 10.44
CA LYS A 27 14.97 19.05 8.96
C LYS A 27 14.70 17.69 8.30
N TRP A 28 15.38 16.64 8.75
CA TRP A 28 15.41 15.33 8.09
C TRP A 28 14.72 14.21 8.87
N GLY A 29 13.98 14.57 9.92
CA GLY A 29 13.41 13.64 10.87
C GLY A 29 12.48 12.60 10.27
N SER A 30 11.67 12.98 9.28
CA SER A 30 10.81 12.03 8.55
C SER A 30 11.63 10.94 7.87
N PHE A 31 12.76 11.31 7.26
CA PHE A 31 13.64 10.36 6.59
C PHE A 31 14.33 9.44 7.60
N PHE A 32 14.86 9.97 8.70
CA PHE A 32 15.48 9.15 9.74
C PHE A 32 14.49 8.16 10.37
N TYR A 33 13.25 8.61 10.60
CA TYR A 33 12.22 7.72 11.12
C TYR A 33 11.81 6.66 10.08
N ALA A 34 11.68 7.05 8.81
CA ALA A 34 11.43 6.09 7.72
C ALA A 34 12.54 5.04 7.63
N GLU A 35 13.80 5.47 7.69
CA GLU A 35 14.96 4.60 7.68
C GLU A 35 14.94 3.61 8.84
N GLN A 36 14.62 4.08 10.05
CA GLN A 36 14.45 3.21 11.22
C GLN A 36 13.37 2.15 10.98
N VAL A 37 12.19 2.55 10.50
CA VAL A 37 11.08 1.62 10.22
C VAL A 37 11.49 0.59 9.17
N LEU A 38 12.16 1.00 8.10
CA LEU A 38 12.66 0.11 7.05
C LEU A 38 13.72 -0.87 7.57
N ARG A 39 14.63 -0.41 8.44
CA ARG A 39 15.65 -1.28 9.08
C ARG A 39 15.01 -2.34 9.96
N VAL A 40 13.94 -1.98 10.69
CA VAL A 40 13.15 -2.94 11.48
C VAL A 40 12.45 -3.93 10.57
N MET A 41 11.79 -3.45 9.50
CA MET A 41 11.11 -4.29 8.50
C MET A 41 12.05 -5.29 7.83
N ARG A 42 13.30 -4.90 7.54
CA ARG A 42 14.30 -5.78 6.91
C ARG A 42 14.47 -7.11 7.65
N ASN A 43 14.36 -7.10 8.98
CA ASN A 43 14.57 -8.31 9.79
C ASN A 43 13.50 -9.39 9.57
N TYR A 44 12.31 -9.01 9.08
CA TYR A 44 11.21 -9.92 8.75
C TYR A 44 10.70 -9.72 7.32
N GLY A 45 11.52 -9.09 6.46
CA GLY A 45 11.15 -8.70 5.10
C GLY A 45 10.79 -9.90 4.22
N TRP A 46 11.50 -11.01 4.38
CA TRP A 46 11.20 -12.25 3.66
C TRP A 46 9.80 -12.80 4.01
N SER A 47 9.47 -12.85 5.29
CA SER A 47 8.14 -13.29 5.76
C SER A 47 7.03 -12.35 5.26
N VAL A 48 7.29 -11.04 5.25
CA VAL A 48 6.34 -10.05 4.73
C VAL A 48 6.09 -10.21 3.25
N VAL A 49 7.14 -10.40 2.44
CA VAL A 49 7.01 -10.57 0.99
C VAL A 49 6.30 -11.89 0.69
N LEU A 50 6.72 -13.00 1.30
CA LEU A 50 6.06 -14.30 1.13
C LEU A 50 4.58 -14.27 1.48
N TYR A 51 4.22 -13.62 2.59
CA TYR A 51 2.82 -13.55 3.00
C TYR A 51 2.00 -12.63 2.10
N SER A 52 2.53 -11.45 1.77
CA SER A 52 1.77 -10.41 1.06
C SER A 52 1.71 -10.64 -0.45
N VAL A 53 2.68 -11.35 -1.02
CA VAL A 53 2.74 -11.69 -2.46
C VAL A 53 2.32 -13.14 -2.70
N GLY A 54 2.68 -14.07 -1.80
CA GLY A 54 2.47 -15.50 -2.02
C GLY A 54 1.01 -15.88 -2.16
N GLN A 55 0.12 -15.32 -1.34
CA GLN A 55 -1.33 -15.54 -1.44
C GLN A 55 -1.89 -15.05 -2.79
N PRO A 56 -1.69 -13.78 -3.17
CA PRO A 56 -2.12 -13.27 -4.48
C PRO A 56 -1.53 -14.03 -5.68
N VAL A 57 -0.25 -14.43 -5.62
CA VAL A 57 0.42 -15.19 -6.70
C VAL A 57 -0.12 -16.61 -6.79
N ALA A 58 -0.36 -17.27 -5.66
CA ALA A 58 -0.99 -18.59 -5.65
C ALA A 58 -2.41 -18.52 -6.25
N TYR A 59 -3.16 -17.46 -5.96
CA TYR A 59 -4.46 -17.22 -6.58
C TYR A 59 -4.33 -17.00 -8.09
N LEU A 60 -3.39 -16.16 -8.53
CA LEU A 60 -3.12 -15.92 -9.95
C LEU A 60 -2.74 -17.21 -10.68
N PHE A 61 -1.89 -18.04 -10.07
CA PHE A 61 -1.50 -19.34 -10.60
C PHE A 61 -2.70 -20.29 -10.70
N ALA A 62 -3.51 -20.40 -9.65
CA ALA A 62 -4.73 -21.22 -9.66
C ALA A 62 -5.71 -20.76 -10.74
N MET A 63 -5.87 -19.45 -10.93
CA MET A 63 -6.72 -18.87 -11.96
C MET A 63 -6.15 -19.09 -13.37
N GLY A 64 -4.85 -18.87 -13.57
CA GLY A 64 -4.20 -19.02 -14.87
C GLY A 64 -4.11 -20.46 -15.35
N VAL A 65 -3.88 -21.42 -14.44
CA VAL A 65 -3.74 -22.84 -14.79
C VAL A 65 -5.08 -23.58 -14.82
N GLY A 66 -6.04 -23.20 -13.96
CA GLY A 66 -7.28 -23.95 -13.76
C GLY A 66 -8.56 -23.29 -14.29
N LEU A 67 -8.77 -22.00 -14.04
CA LEU A 67 -10.06 -21.35 -14.30
C LEU A 67 -10.12 -20.59 -15.62
N ALA A 68 -9.01 -19.99 -16.07
CA ALA A 68 -8.95 -19.24 -17.31
C ALA A 68 -9.34 -20.12 -18.51
N SER A 69 -8.84 -21.36 -18.59
CA SER A 69 -9.20 -22.31 -19.66
C SER A 69 -10.69 -22.70 -19.69
N LEU A 70 -11.37 -22.66 -18.54
CA LEU A 70 -12.80 -22.97 -18.43
C LEU A 70 -13.69 -21.76 -18.72
N VAL A 71 -13.27 -20.57 -18.25
CA VAL A 71 -14.03 -19.33 -18.40
C VAL A 71 -13.88 -18.74 -19.79
N ASP A 72 -12.66 -18.72 -20.33
CA ASP A 72 -12.39 -18.20 -21.68
C ASP A 72 -13.14 -19.05 -22.74
N ALA A 73 -13.28 -20.36 -22.52
CA ALA A 73 -14.07 -21.24 -23.38
C ALA A 73 -15.58 -20.89 -23.46
N ASN A 74 -16.11 -20.08 -22.54
CA ASN A 74 -17.55 -19.80 -22.43
C ASN A 74 -17.90 -18.29 -22.39
N SER A 75 -16.92 -17.38 -22.38
CA SER A 75 -17.16 -16.01 -21.87
C SER A 75 -16.33 -14.89 -22.50
N ASP A 76 -15.74 -15.07 -23.69
CA ASP A 76 -14.86 -14.07 -24.34
C ASP A 76 -15.46 -12.66 -24.46
N SER A 77 -16.79 -12.56 -24.63
CA SER A 77 -17.48 -11.26 -24.76
C SER A 77 -17.67 -10.51 -23.44
N VAL A 78 -17.60 -11.19 -22.29
CA VAL A 78 -17.88 -10.59 -20.97
C VAL A 78 -16.74 -9.69 -20.50
N PHE A 79 -15.50 -10.00 -20.90
CA PHE A 79 -14.31 -9.29 -20.44
C PHE A 79 -13.74 -8.31 -21.48
N GLY A 80 -14.50 -8.00 -22.53
CA GLY A 80 -14.03 -7.09 -23.59
C GLY A 80 -12.99 -7.73 -24.52
N GLY A 81 -13.05 -9.04 -24.73
CA GLY A 81 -12.17 -9.76 -25.66
C GLY A 81 -10.76 -10.05 -25.13
N VAL A 82 -10.49 -9.80 -23.84
CA VAL A 82 -9.26 -10.24 -23.16
C VAL A 82 -9.50 -11.51 -22.36
N SER A 83 -8.44 -12.28 -22.11
CA SER A 83 -8.55 -13.47 -21.26
C SER A 83 -8.91 -13.08 -19.82
N TYR A 84 -9.59 -13.99 -19.12
CA TYR A 84 -9.94 -13.80 -17.71
C TYR A 84 -8.70 -13.49 -16.84
N LEU A 85 -7.56 -14.10 -17.17
CA LEU A 85 -6.30 -13.83 -16.49
C LEU A 85 -5.84 -12.38 -16.65
N GLN A 86 -5.91 -11.82 -17.87
CA GLN A 86 -5.58 -10.42 -18.14
C GLN A 86 -6.53 -9.45 -17.44
N PHE A 87 -7.81 -9.81 -17.33
CA PHE A 87 -8.84 -9.02 -16.65
C PHE A 87 -8.63 -8.97 -15.12
N VAL A 88 -8.32 -10.11 -14.50
CA VAL A 88 -8.25 -10.26 -13.04
C VAL A 88 -6.89 -9.87 -12.46
N ALA A 89 -5.79 -10.07 -13.19
CA ALA A 89 -4.44 -9.80 -12.70
C ALA A 89 -4.23 -8.38 -12.11
N PRO A 90 -4.57 -7.27 -12.81
CA PRO A 90 -4.44 -5.92 -12.24
C PRO A 90 -5.35 -5.70 -11.03
N ALA A 91 -6.53 -6.32 -11.01
CA ALA A 91 -7.48 -6.19 -9.91
C ALA A 91 -6.96 -6.86 -8.63
N LEU A 92 -6.33 -8.03 -8.75
CA LEU A 92 -5.71 -8.74 -7.64
C LEU A 92 -4.47 -8.02 -7.12
N LEU A 93 -3.65 -7.42 -8.00
CA LEU A 93 -2.53 -6.57 -7.61
C LEU A 93 -3.01 -5.44 -6.68
N VAL A 94 -4.01 -4.67 -7.14
CA VAL A 94 -4.56 -3.53 -6.40
C VAL A 94 -5.20 -3.98 -5.10
N SER A 95 -6.01 -5.04 -5.15
CA SER A 95 -6.67 -5.60 -3.98
C SER A 95 -5.67 -6.06 -2.92
N ALA A 96 -4.62 -6.77 -3.33
CA ALA A 96 -3.56 -7.22 -2.42
C ALA A 96 -2.86 -6.03 -1.75
N ALA A 97 -2.52 -4.99 -2.50
CA ALA A 97 -1.88 -3.79 -1.96
C ALA A 97 -2.80 -3.07 -0.94
N VAL A 98 -4.09 -2.94 -1.25
CA VAL A 98 -5.09 -2.34 -0.34
C VAL A 98 -5.31 -3.19 0.92
N MET A 99 -5.37 -4.52 0.79
CA MET A 99 -5.46 -5.43 1.95
C MET A 99 -4.22 -5.31 2.84
N THR A 100 -3.02 -5.26 2.26
CA THR A 100 -1.79 -5.03 3.03
C THR A 100 -1.82 -3.69 3.76
N ALA A 101 -2.21 -2.60 3.08
CA ALA A 101 -2.33 -1.29 3.72
C ALA A 101 -3.40 -1.28 4.82
N SER A 102 -4.50 -2.00 4.63
CA SER A 102 -5.54 -2.13 5.65
C SER A 102 -5.04 -2.83 6.92
N GLY A 103 -4.26 -3.90 6.76
CA GLY A 103 -3.60 -4.58 7.87
C GLY A 103 -2.57 -3.68 8.58
N GLU A 104 -1.69 -3.03 7.81
CA GLU A 104 -0.62 -2.18 8.32
C GLU A 104 -1.15 -0.97 9.11
N PHE A 105 -2.20 -0.33 8.59
CA PHE A 105 -2.72 0.93 9.11
C PHE A 105 -3.87 0.79 10.13
N SER A 106 -4.03 -0.40 10.71
CA SER A 106 -5.06 -0.68 11.73
C SER A 106 -4.44 -0.93 13.11
N TYR A 107 -4.39 -2.19 13.54
CA TYR A 107 -3.84 -2.61 14.83
C TYR A 107 -2.39 -2.17 15.05
N PRO A 108 -1.46 -2.26 14.07
CA PRO A 108 -0.08 -1.83 14.28
C PRO A 108 0.04 -0.34 14.63
N ILE A 109 -0.84 0.51 14.09
CA ILE A 109 -0.88 1.94 14.42
C ILE A 109 -1.39 2.16 15.84
N MET A 110 -2.49 1.50 16.23
CA MET A 110 -2.97 1.56 17.61
C MET A 110 -1.91 1.06 18.59
N ASP A 111 -1.25 -0.04 18.25
CA ASP A 111 -0.18 -0.63 19.04
C ASP A 111 1.01 0.33 19.26
N GLY A 112 1.39 1.06 18.21
CA GLY A 112 2.42 2.09 18.31
C GLY A 112 2.06 3.26 19.23
N PHE A 113 0.78 3.49 19.51
CA PHE A 113 0.32 4.48 20.49
C PHE A 113 0.01 3.89 21.87
N LYS A 114 -0.55 2.68 21.96
CA LYS A 114 -1.17 2.18 23.18
C LYS A 114 -0.33 1.16 23.93
N TRP A 115 0.01 0.06 23.28
CA TRP A 115 0.60 -1.12 23.95
C TRP A 115 2.13 -1.06 23.93
N ARG A 116 2.75 -1.11 22.75
CA ARG A 116 4.22 -0.99 22.62
C ARG A 116 4.73 0.44 22.65
N ARG A 117 3.87 1.43 22.39
CA ARG A 117 4.21 2.88 22.45
C ARG A 117 5.41 3.26 21.57
N VAL A 118 5.59 2.59 20.42
CA VAL A 118 6.76 2.77 19.54
C VAL A 118 6.89 4.18 18.96
N PHE A 119 5.82 4.98 18.94
CA PHE A 119 5.88 6.37 18.47
C PHE A 119 6.43 7.34 19.52
N PHE A 120 6.35 7.01 20.81
CA PHE A 120 6.79 7.91 21.90
C PHE A 120 8.30 7.94 22.09
N GLY A 121 9.01 6.84 21.81
CA GLY A 121 10.48 6.79 21.88
C GLY A 121 11.16 7.83 20.97
N PRO A 122 10.88 7.84 19.65
CA PRO A 122 11.36 8.88 18.75
C PRO A 122 10.91 10.29 19.16
N HIS A 123 9.70 10.42 19.70
CA HIS A 123 9.17 11.72 20.14
C HIS A 123 9.90 12.30 21.37
N ALA A 124 10.58 11.47 22.16
CA ALA A 124 11.46 11.93 23.24
C ALA A 124 12.78 12.54 22.71
N SER A 125 13.07 12.38 21.42
CA SER A 125 14.16 13.08 20.73
C SER A 125 13.64 14.37 20.06
N PRO A 126 14.48 15.19 19.40
CA PRO A 126 14.05 16.41 18.71
C PRO A 126 13.12 16.21 17.49
N LEU A 127 12.48 15.05 17.33
CA LEU A 127 11.52 14.73 16.27
C LEU A 127 10.10 15.19 16.64
N VAL A 128 9.46 15.87 15.69
CA VAL A 128 8.06 16.28 15.86
C VAL A 128 7.08 15.18 15.39
N PRO A 129 5.86 15.10 15.96
CA PRO A 129 4.86 14.08 15.61
C PRO A 129 4.58 13.96 14.10
N GLU A 130 4.58 15.08 13.39
CA GLU A 130 4.37 15.12 11.95
C GLU A 130 5.48 14.42 11.17
N GLN A 131 6.72 14.49 11.65
CA GLN A 131 7.86 13.79 11.05
C GLN A 131 7.75 12.29 11.28
N ILE A 132 7.33 11.88 12.47
CA ILE A 132 7.08 10.46 12.79
C ILE A 132 5.97 9.91 11.88
N ALA A 133 4.85 10.63 11.75
CA ALA A 133 3.75 10.25 10.85
C ALA A 133 4.24 10.13 9.40
N THR A 134 4.91 11.18 8.89
CA THR A 134 5.40 11.22 7.51
C THR A 134 6.43 10.13 7.25
N GLY A 135 7.36 9.89 8.16
CA GLY A 135 8.35 8.85 8.04
C GLY A 135 7.75 7.45 8.05
N HIS A 136 6.73 7.21 8.88
CA HIS A 136 5.99 5.94 8.86
C HIS A 136 5.34 5.71 7.49
N ILE A 137 4.64 6.73 6.98
CA ILE A 137 3.97 6.68 5.67
C ILE A 137 4.99 6.45 4.55
N MET A 138 6.15 7.11 4.58
CA MET A 138 7.22 6.91 3.60
C MET A 138 7.72 5.45 3.58
N ALA A 139 7.99 4.88 4.76
CA ALA A 139 8.43 3.49 4.88
C ALA A 139 7.37 2.50 4.39
N SER A 140 6.11 2.68 4.80
CA SER A 140 5.00 1.84 4.35
C SER A 140 4.76 1.99 2.83
N SER A 141 4.87 3.19 2.27
CA SER A 141 4.73 3.44 0.82
C SER A 141 5.78 2.67 0.03
N LEU A 142 7.04 2.71 0.47
CA LEU A 142 8.11 1.94 -0.17
C LEU A 142 7.83 0.43 -0.11
N ARG A 143 7.34 -0.07 1.03
CA ARG A 143 6.96 -1.48 1.18
C ARG A 143 5.84 -1.87 0.20
N PHE A 144 4.77 -1.08 0.11
CA PHE A 144 3.66 -1.34 -0.81
C PHE A 144 4.12 -1.30 -2.27
N LEU A 145 5.02 -0.38 -2.61
CA LEU A 145 5.63 -0.30 -3.93
C LEU A 145 6.43 -1.56 -4.26
N LEU A 146 7.32 -1.99 -3.37
CA LEU A 146 8.14 -3.20 -3.58
C LEU A 146 7.26 -4.44 -3.75
N GLN A 147 6.23 -4.60 -2.91
CA GLN A 147 5.26 -5.68 -3.05
C GLN A 147 4.54 -5.64 -4.40
N SER A 148 4.07 -4.45 -4.81
CA SER A 148 3.34 -4.28 -6.07
C SER A 148 4.23 -4.54 -7.28
N VAL A 149 5.51 -4.14 -7.23
CA VAL A 149 6.49 -4.44 -8.28
C VAL A 149 6.76 -5.93 -8.38
N VAL A 150 6.94 -6.63 -7.25
CA VAL A 150 7.15 -8.09 -7.26
C VAL A 150 5.92 -8.81 -7.82
N TYR A 151 4.71 -8.43 -7.40
CA TYR A 151 3.49 -9.02 -7.95
C TYR A 151 3.34 -8.74 -9.45
N PHE A 152 3.58 -7.49 -9.88
CA PHE A 152 3.54 -7.13 -11.30
C PHE A 152 4.55 -7.92 -12.14
N ALA A 153 5.75 -8.16 -11.62
CA ALA A 153 6.74 -8.99 -12.30
C ALA A 153 6.20 -10.41 -12.55
N VAL A 154 5.48 -10.98 -11.58
CA VAL A 154 4.79 -12.27 -11.76
C VAL A 154 3.70 -12.16 -12.83
N VAL A 155 2.83 -11.16 -12.77
CA VAL A 155 1.78 -10.92 -13.79
C VAL A 155 2.39 -10.84 -15.20
N ALA A 156 3.49 -10.11 -15.36
CA ALA A 156 4.20 -10.00 -16.63
C ALA A 156 4.78 -11.35 -17.09
N MET A 157 5.33 -12.17 -16.19
CA MET A 157 5.81 -13.53 -16.50
C MET A 157 4.70 -14.46 -17.00
N PHE A 158 3.48 -14.31 -16.49
CA PHE A 158 2.31 -15.08 -16.95
C PHE A 158 1.67 -14.52 -18.24
N GLY A 159 2.23 -13.47 -18.85
CA GLY A 159 1.68 -12.87 -20.07
C GLY A 159 0.37 -12.10 -19.86
N ALA A 160 0.03 -11.78 -18.61
CA ALA A 160 -1.23 -11.17 -18.21
C ALA A 160 -1.23 -9.62 -18.27
N SER A 161 -0.16 -9.03 -18.84
CA SER A 161 -0.02 -7.58 -19.03
C SER A 161 0.65 -7.29 -20.40
N PRO A 162 -0.07 -7.44 -21.52
CA PRO A 162 0.48 -7.21 -22.86
C PRO A 162 0.82 -5.73 -23.16
N GLY A 163 0.29 -4.78 -22.39
CA GLY A 163 0.49 -3.34 -22.58
C GLY A 163 1.89 -2.86 -22.18
N ALA A 164 2.47 -1.97 -22.99
CA ALA A 164 3.81 -1.39 -22.75
C ALA A 164 3.92 -0.60 -21.44
N TRP A 165 2.79 -0.06 -20.95
CA TRP A 165 2.70 0.73 -19.72
C TRP A 165 2.29 -0.09 -18.51
N GLY A 166 2.25 -1.43 -18.61
CA GLY A 166 1.77 -2.30 -17.53
C GLY A 166 2.47 -2.07 -16.19
N TRP A 167 3.75 -1.71 -16.19
CA TRP A 167 4.52 -1.44 -14.97
C TRP A 167 3.96 -0.28 -14.13
N VAL A 168 3.21 0.64 -14.74
CA VAL A 168 2.52 1.74 -14.04
C VAL A 168 1.46 1.21 -13.08
N SER A 169 0.90 0.02 -13.34
CA SER A 169 -0.05 -0.63 -12.43
C SER A 169 0.51 -0.83 -11.01
N ALA A 170 1.83 -1.03 -10.86
CA ALA A 170 2.44 -1.12 -9.54
C ALA A 170 2.39 0.22 -8.78
N LEU A 171 2.53 1.35 -9.48
CA LEU A 171 2.37 2.69 -8.91
C LEU A 171 0.91 2.96 -8.57
N VAL A 172 -0.01 2.57 -9.45
CA VAL A 172 -1.47 2.70 -9.24
C VAL A 172 -1.91 1.89 -8.01
N ALA A 173 -1.45 0.63 -7.89
CA ALA A 173 -1.74 -0.21 -6.74
C ALA A 173 -1.21 0.39 -5.42
N THR A 174 0.00 0.95 -5.46
CA THR A 174 0.58 1.67 -4.31
C THR A 174 -0.27 2.89 -3.94
N LEU A 175 -0.72 3.66 -4.94
CA LEU A 175 -1.57 4.83 -4.71
C LEU A 175 -2.96 4.42 -4.18
N ALA A 176 -3.56 3.35 -4.69
CA ALA A 176 -4.82 2.79 -4.18
C ALA A 176 -4.69 2.32 -2.73
N ALA A 177 -3.58 1.67 -2.39
CA ALA A 177 -3.25 1.26 -1.04
C ALA A 177 -3.15 2.46 -0.08
N LEU A 178 -2.53 3.57 -0.50
CA LEU A 178 -2.46 4.81 0.29
C LEU A 178 -3.81 5.53 0.37
N SER A 179 -4.58 5.55 -0.72
CA SER A 179 -5.91 6.14 -0.82
C SER A 179 -6.88 5.55 0.20
N PHE A 180 -6.89 4.22 0.36
CA PHE A 180 -7.67 3.56 1.39
C PHE A 180 -6.99 3.61 2.78
N GLY A 181 -5.69 3.37 2.78
CA GLY A 181 -4.91 3.11 3.98
C GLY A 181 -4.69 4.33 4.87
N LEU A 182 -4.46 5.51 4.30
CA LEU A 182 -4.17 6.73 5.08
C LEU A 182 -5.38 7.26 5.85
N PRO A 183 -6.61 7.28 5.28
CA PRO A 183 -7.81 7.53 6.09
C PRO A 183 -7.98 6.53 7.24
N LEU A 184 -7.69 5.25 7.00
CA LEU A 184 -7.72 4.23 8.04
C LEU A 184 -6.64 4.45 9.12
N MET A 185 -5.42 4.85 8.73
CA MET A 185 -4.35 5.22 9.65
C MET A 185 -4.76 6.40 10.54
N ALA A 186 -5.39 7.42 9.97
CA ALA A 186 -5.92 8.56 10.71
C ALA A 186 -7.02 8.14 11.69
N TYR A 187 -7.91 7.23 11.27
CA TYR A 187 -8.92 6.63 12.13
C TYR A 187 -8.25 5.86 13.27
N ALA A 188 -7.30 4.98 12.98
CA ALA A 188 -6.58 4.18 13.96
C ALA A 188 -5.86 5.05 15.00
N ALA A 189 -5.19 6.12 14.57
CA ALA A 189 -4.53 7.09 15.45
C ALA A 189 -5.52 7.86 16.35
N SER A 190 -6.81 7.91 16.00
CA SER A 190 -7.85 8.53 16.80
C SER A 190 -8.44 7.62 17.88
N ILE A 191 -8.24 6.31 17.78
CA ILE A 191 -8.80 5.34 18.72
C ILE A 191 -7.88 5.22 19.95
N THR A 192 -8.51 5.18 21.13
CA THR A 192 -7.81 5.04 22.42
C THR A 192 -8.15 3.73 23.14
N GLN A 193 -9.31 3.15 22.82
CA GLN A 193 -9.80 1.90 23.39
C GLN A 193 -10.13 0.92 22.28
N ASP A 194 -9.58 -0.29 22.38
CA ASP A 194 -9.91 -1.37 21.46
C ASP A 194 -11.22 -1.99 21.90
N LYS A 195 -12.24 -1.82 21.06
CA LYS A 195 -13.59 -2.34 21.20
C LYS A 195 -13.95 -3.19 19.98
N GLY A 196 -12.96 -3.65 19.20
CA GLY A 196 -13.16 -4.39 17.96
C GLY A 196 -13.46 -3.51 16.74
N GLN A 197 -13.18 -2.20 16.79
CA GLN A 197 -13.47 -1.27 15.68
C GLN A 197 -12.77 -1.69 14.39
N PHE A 198 -11.50 -2.13 14.46
CA PHE A 198 -10.77 -2.58 13.29
C PHE A 198 -11.35 -3.87 12.71
N ALA A 199 -11.82 -4.81 13.55
CA ALA A 199 -12.51 -6.00 13.07
C ALA A 199 -13.81 -5.65 12.32
N LEU A 200 -14.55 -4.63 12.80
CA LEU A 200 -15.73 -4.10 12.09
C LEU A 200 -15.34 -3.46 10.76
N VAL A 201 -14.27 -2.66 10.71
CA VAL A 201 -13.75 -2.09 9.45
C VAL A 201 -13.39 -3.20 8.46
N GLN A 202 -12.69 -4.24 8.90
CA GLN A 202 -12.32 -5.36 8.03
C GLN A 202 -13.57 -6.05 7.46
N ARG A 203 -14.57 -6.36 8.30
CA ARG A 203 -15.76 -7.11 7.92
C ARG A 203 -16.77 -6.31 7.10
N PHE A 204 -17.00 -5.05 7.45
CA PHE A 204 -18.08 -4.25 6.88
C PHE A 204 -17.61 -3.17 5.90
N ILE A 205 -16.30 -2.95 5.77
CA ILE A 205 -15.74 -1.98 4.82
C ILE A 205 -14.80 -2.70 3.85
N VAL A 206 -13.72 -3.32 4.33
CA VAL A 206 -12.69 -3.92 3.46
C VAL A 206 -13.26 -5.07 2.64
N MET A 207 -13.97 -6.00 3.27
CA MET A 207 -14.56 -7.15 2.59
C MET A 207 -15.58 -6.76 1.52
N PRO A 208 -16.60 -5.90 1.79
CA PRO A 208 -17.50 -5.43 0.75
C PRO A 208 -16.79 -4.69 -0.39
N LEU A 209 -15.81 -3.82 -0.07
CA LEU A 209 -15.04 -3.13 -1.11
C LEU A 209 -14.32 -4.15 -2.00
N PHE A 210 -13.65 -5.15 -1.42
CA PHE A 210 -12.97 -6.18 -2.21
C PHE A 210 -13.92 -6.96 -3.15
N LEU A 211 -15.11 -7.31 -2.67
CA LEU A 211 -16.09 -8.10 -3.43
C LEU A 211 -16.81 -7.28 -4.51
N PHE A 212 -17.15 -6.02 -4.23
CA PHE A 212 -17.99 -5.19 -5.10
C PHE A 212 -17.22 -4.15 -5.91
N SER A 213 -15.88 -4.24 -5.98
CA SER A 213 -15.03 -3.33 -6.77
C SER A 213 -14.75 -3.81 -8.20
N GLY A 214 -15.52 -4.79 -8.69
CA GLY A 214 -15.33 -5.34 -10.02
C GLY A 214 -14.05 -6.18 -10.18
N THR A 215 -13.57 -6.79 -9.09
CA THR A 215 -12.30 -7.54 -9.07
C THR A 215 -12.34 -8.80 -9.93
N PHE A 216 -13.46 -9.54 -9.89
CA PHE A 216 -13.65 -10.83 -10.57
C PHE A 216 -14.55 -10.74 -11.81
N PHE A 217 -15.47 -9.78 -11.82
CA PHE A 217 -16.36 -9.52 -12.95
C PHE A 217 -16.48 -8.00 -13.15
N PRO A 218 -16.79 -7.52 -14.36
CA PRO A 218 -16.93 -6.09 -14.62
C PRO A 218 -17.96 -5.46 -13.68
N LEU A 219 -17.72 -4.23 -13.21
CA LEU A 219 -18.61 -3.57 -12.25
C LEU A 219 -20.05 -3.45 -12.78
N ASP A 220 -20.21 -3.31 -14.09
CA ASP A 220 -21.51 -3.15 -14.74
C ASP A 220 -22.37 -4.41 -14.78
N THR A 221 -21.81 -5.58 -14.44
CA THR A 221 -22.62 -6.81 -14.26
C THR A 221 -23.32 -6.85 -12.91
N LEU A 222 -22.89 -6.02 -11.94
CA LEU A 222 -23.50 -5.99 -10.62
C LEU A 222 -24.86 -5.25 -10.63
N PRO A 223 -25.83 -5.69 -9.80
CA PRO A 223 -27.07 -4.95 -9.60
C PRO A 223 -26.82 -3.50 -9.16
N LEU A 224 -27.63 -2.57 -9.64
CA LEU A 224 -27.48 -1.14 -9.34
C LEU A 224 -27.45 -0.83 -7.84
N ALA A 225 -28.18 -1.63 -7.04
CA ALA A 225 -28.26 -1.51 -5.58
C ALA A 225 -26.91 -1.65 -4.85
N VAL A 226 -25.94 -2.36 -5.43
CA VAL A 226 -24.61 -2.57 -4.82
C VAL A 226 -23.48 -1.89 -5.62
N ARG A 227 -23.76 -1.42 -6.84
CA ARG A 227 -22.77 -0.83 -7.75
C ARG A 227 -22.09 0.41 -7.17
N TRP A 228 -22.83 1.20 -6.37
CA TRP A 228 -22.31 2.40 -5.72
C TRP A 228 -21.15 2.11 -4.75
N ILE A 229 -21.07 0.89 -4.20
CA ILE A 229 -19.94 0.47 -3.33
C ILE A 229 -18.64 0.49 -4.14
N GLY A 230 -18.69 0.05 -5.40
CA GLY A 230 -17.55 0.12 -6.32
C GLY A 230 -17.14 1.57 -6.61
N TRP A 231 -18.11 2.47 -6.85
CA TRP A 231 -17.82 3.88 -7.18
C TRP A 231 -17.16 4.68 -6.05
N ILE A 232 -17.30 4.24 -4.80
CA ILE A 232 -16.62 4.87 -3.65
C ILE A 232 -15.37 4.08 -3.23
N SER A 233 -14.93 3.12 -4.04
CA SER A 233 -13.85 2.20 -3.68
C SER A 233 -12.53 2.60 -4.32
N PRO A 234 -11.47 2.87 -3.51
CA PRO A 234 -10.11 2.95 -4.01
C PRO A 234 -9.67 1.72 -4.81
N VAL A 235 -10.22 0.53 -4.49
CA VAL A 235 -9.91 -0.71 -5.21
C VAL A 235 -10.45 -0.67 -6.63
N TRP A 236 -11.69 -0.19 -6.83
CA TRP A 236 -12.26 -0.07 -8.17
C TRP A 236 -11.47 0.94 -9.00
N HIS A 237 -11.20 2.13 -8.45
CA HIS A 237 -10.44 3.14 -9.18
C HIS A 237 -9.01 2.69 -9.53
N GLY A 238 -8.35 1.97 -8.62
CA GLY A 238 -7.05 1.38 -8.93
C GLY A 238 -7.13 0.26 -9.97
N THR A 239 -8.20 -0.54 -9.93
CA THR A 239 -8.39 -1.67 -10.84
C THR A 239 -8.60 -1.21 -12.28
N GLU A 240 -9.51 -0.25 -12.52
CA GLU A 240 -9.76 0.28 -13.88
C GLU A 240 -8.51 0.92 -14.47
N LEU A 241 -7.82 1.79 -13.72
CA LEU A 241 -6.52 2.33 -14.13
C LEU A 241 -5.50 1.22 -14.42
N GLY A 242 -5.45 0.20 -13.57
CA GLY A 242 -4.62 -0.98 -13.77
C GLY A 242 -4.89 -1.62 -15.14
N ARG A 243 -6.17 -1.87 -15.48
CA ARG A 243 -6.59 -2.47 -16.75
C ARG A 243 -6.25 -1.62 -17.96
N VAL A 244 -6.44 -0.29 -17.87
CA VAL A 244 -6.01 0.66 -18.90
C VAL A 244 -4.50 0.53 -19.17
N PHE A 245 -3.67 0.43 -18.12
CA PHE A 245 -2.22 0.33 -18.30
C PHE A 245 -1.73 -1.07 -18.67
N THR A 246 -2.34 -2.14 -18.17
CA THR A 246 -1.85 -3.51 -18.37
C THR A 246 -2.24 -4.11 -19.70
N TYR A 247 -3.41 -3.76 -20.26
CA TYR A 247 -3.84 -4.31 -21.55
C TYR A 247 -4.52 -3.30 -22.47
N GLY A 248 -4.58 -2.01 -22.08
CA GLY A 248 -5.14 -0.98 -22.95
C GLY A 248 -6.67 -1.01 -22.99
N MET A 249 -7.34 -1.29 -21.87
CA MET A 249 -8.80 -1.17 -21.79
C MET A 249 -9.24 0.20 -22.33
N GLU A 250 -10.20 0.20 -23.26
CA GLU A 250 -10.84 1.43 -23.71
C GLU A 250 -11.73 1.99 -22.60
N GLU A 251 -11.35 3.15 -22.08
CA GLU A 251 -12.09 3.88 -21.06
C GLU A 251 -12.27 5.33 -21.49
N ASN A 252 -13.40 5.93 -21.08
CA ASN A 252 -13.60 7.37 -21.24
C ASN A 252 -12.46 8.15 -20.55
N PRO A 253 -11.71 9.02 -21.24
CA PRO A 253 -10.59 9.75 -20.65
C PRO A 253 -10.97 10.61 -19.43
N LEU A 254 -12.21 11.10 -19.37
CA LEU A 254 -12.72 11.84 -18.21
C LEU A 254 -12.87 10.92 -16.99
N LEU A 255 -13.29 9.67 -17.21
CA LEU A 255 -13.41 8.69 -16.14
C LEU A 255 -12.02 8.28 -15.64
N THR A 256 -11.06 8.07 -16.54
CA THR A 256 -9.64 7.85 -16.19
C THR A 256 -9.11 8.98 -15.29
N LEU A 257 -9.41 10.24 -15.64
CA LEU A 257 -9.03 11.38 -14.81
C LEU A 257 -9.71 11.36 -13.44
N VAL A 258 -11.00 11.00 -13.38
CA VAL A 258 -11.73 10.83 -12.11
C VAL A 258 -11.06 9.78 -11.23
N HIS A 259 -10.64 8.64 -11.78
CA HIS A 259 -9.91 7.61 -11.03
C HIS A 259 -8.63 8.16 -10.38
N VAL A 260 -7.80 8.87 -11.16
CA VAL A 260 -6.55 9.46 -10.66
C VAL A 260 -6.82 10.52 -9.59
N LEU A 261 -7.75 11.44 -9.85
CA LEU A 261 -8.09 12.51 -8.93
C LEU A 261 -8.71 11.99 -7.63
N TYR A 262 -9.57 10.99 -7.73
CA TYR A 262 -10.18 10.34 -6.56
C TYR A 262 -9.09 9.76 -5.66
N LEU A 263 -8.19 8.94 -6.21
CA LEU A 263 -7.12 8.30 -5.44
C LEU A 263 -6.15 9.30 -4.82
N LEU A 264 -5.78 10.35 -5.57
CA LEU A 264 -4.92 11.42 -5.05
C LEU A 264 -5.63 12.23 -3.95
N ALA A 265 -6.91 12.55 -4.12
CA ALA A 265 -7.66 13.35 -3.17
C ALA A 265 -7.83 12.63 -1.83
N THR A 266 -8.22 11.36 -1.84
CA THR A 266 -8.38 10.55 -0.62
C THR A 266 -7.04 10.27 0.06
N ALA A 267 -5.98 9.96 -0.70
CA ALA A 267 -4.63 9.78 -0.15
C ALA A 267 -4.12 11.08 0.51
N THR A 268 -4.31 12.22 -0.15
CA THR A 268 -3.90 13.53 0.37
C THR A 268 -4.70 13.92 1.61
N ALA A 269 -6.02 13.73 1.59
CA ALA A 269 -6.88 13.96 2.75
C ALA A 269 -6.48 13.07 3.93
N GLY A 270 -6.28 11.77 3.68
CA GLY A 270 -5.81 10.80 4.67
C GLY A 270 -4.43 11.17 5.24
N PHE A 271 -3.50 11.61 4.41
CA PHE A 271 -2.17 12.09 4.82
C PHE A 271 -2.27 13.27 5.79
N ILE A 272 -3.06 14.29 5.43
CA ILE A 272 -3.28 15.49 6.25
C ILE A 272 -3.94 15.12 7.58
N LEU A 273 -4.98 14.28 7.54
CA LEU A 273 -5.70 13.81 8.74
C LEU A 273 -4.78 13.00 9.65
N THR A 274 -3.96 12.12 9.09
CA THR A 274 -3.00 11.30 9.85
C THR A 274 -2.02 12.18 10.61
N ARG A 275 -1.40 13.16 9.94
CA ARG A 275 -0.47 14.09 10.60
C ARG A 275 -1.14 14.84 11.75
N ARG A 276 -2.35 15.37 11.54
CA ARG A 276 -3.12 16.05 12.59
C ARG A 276 -3.45 15.13 13.78
N ARG A 277 -3.81 13.87 13.51
CA ARG A 277 -4.13 12.90 14.57
C ARG A 277 -2.90 12.49 15.35
N PHE A 278 -1.75 12.30 14.70
CA PHE A 278 -0.48 12.03 15.37
C PHE A 278 -0.07 13.17 16.31
N VAL A 279 -0.16 14.42 15.86
CA VAL A 279 0.08 15.60 16.70
C VAL A 279 -0.84 15.62 17.91
N LYS A 280 -2.17 15.47 17.69
CA LYS A 280 -3.14 15.46 18.78
C LYS A 280 -2.89 14.33 19.79
N ARG A 281 -2.45 13.16 19.31
CA ARG A 281 -2.29 11.95 20.12
C ARG A 281 -1.01 11.95 20.95
N MET A 282 0.05 12.58 20.46
CA MET A 282 1.33 12.68 21.17
C MET A 282 1.47 13.96 21.99
N GLY A 283 0.70 15.01 21.67
CA GLY A 283 0.64 16.24 22.45
C GLY A 283 -0.31 16.19 23.65
N SER A 284 -1.08 15.11 23.80
CA SER A 284 -1.98 14.83 24.95
C SER A 284 -1.34 13.86 25.94
#